data_AF-A0A9E5SSA0-F1
#
_entry.id   AF-A0A9E5SSA0-F1
#
_cell.length_a   1.000
_cell.length_b   1.000
_cell.length_c   1.000
_cell.angle_alpha   90.00
_cell.angle_beta   90.00
_cell.angle_gamma   90.00
#
_symmetry.space_group_name_H-M   'P 1'
#
loop_
_entity.id
_entity.type
_entity.pdbx_description
1 polymer ?
#
loop_
_entity_poly.entity_id
_entity_poly.type
_entity_poly.pdbx_seq_one_letter_code
_entity_poly.pdbx_strand_id
1 'polypeptide(L)'
;MERLNSLLHPVIIQRMFEQAQGRDGLVFLDAALLIQAGMHKKVDEVWLVTADLETRIRRVMQRDGLTHDEVLQRICAQMSDEEMRRYADEVIENNGTLEQLHKKIGELLRQRGYVR
;
A
#
# COMPACT_ATOMS: atom_id res chain seq x y z
N MET A 1 21.10 3.99 -9.30
CA MET A 1 20.04 3.47 -8.41
C MET A 1 19.13 2.47 -9.13
N GLU A 2 18.74 2.70 -10.39
CA GLU A 2 17.83 1.79 -11.13
C GLU A 2 18.36 0.36 -11.32
N ARG A 3 19.64 0.19 -11.65
CA ARG A 3 20.26 -1.14 -11.86
C ARG A 3 20.31 -2.04 -10.62
N LEU A 4 20.39 -1.45 -9.42
CA LEU A 4 20.40 -2.23 -8.17
C LEU A 4 18.96 -2.62 -7.79
N ASN A 5 18.03 -1.68 -7.92
CA ASN A 5 16.61 -1.93 -7.66
C ASN A 5 16.04 -2.98 -8.63
N SER A 6 16.40 -2.94 -9.92
CA SER A 6 15.91 -3.90 -10.92
C SER A 6 16.35 -5.35 -10.66
N LEU A 7 17.47 -5.57 -9.95
CA LEU A 7 17.96 -6.91 -9.61
C LEU A 7 17.42 -7.41 -8.26
N LEU A 8 17.20 -6.51 -7.30
CA LEU A 8 16.72 -6.87 -5.97
C LEU A 8 15.20 -7.10 -5.92
N HIS A 9 14.42 -6.30 -6.65
CA HIS A 9 12.96 -6.40 -6.62
C HIS A 9 12.44 -7.79 -6.99
N PRO A 10 12.89 -8.46 -8.06
CA PRO A 10 12.40 -9.79 -8.41
C PRO A 10 12.64 -10.82 -7.29
N VAL A 11 13.82 -10.80 -6.67
CA VAL A 11 14.19 -11.76 -5.61
C VAL A 11 13.40 -11.50 -4.32
N ILE A 12 13.25 -10.22 -3.93
CA ILE A 12 12.45 -9.85 -2.76
C ILE A 12 11.00 -10.25 -2.95
N ILE A 13 10.43 -9.94 -4.12
CA ILE A 13 9.04 -10.29 -4.45
C ILE A 13 8.84 -11.80 -4.44
N GLN A 14 9.74 -12.55 -5.09
CA GLN A 14 9.68 -14.00 -5.08
C GLN A 14 9.69 -14.55 -3.65
N ARG A 15 10.60 -14.08 -2.80
CA ARG A 15 10.69 -14.51 -1.40
C ARG A 15 9.46 -14.14 -0.58
N MET A 16 8.86 -12.96 -0.81
CA MET A 16 7.60 -12.57 -0.17
C MET A 16 6.47 -13.54 -0.55
N PHE A 17 6.34 -13.90 -1.83
CA PHE A 17 5.32 -14.84 -2.29
C PHE A 17 5.58 -16.27 -1.79
N GLU A 18 6.83 -16.73 -1.75
CA GLU A 18 7.18 -18.03 -1.15
C GLU A 18 6.80 -18.08 0.34
N GLN A 19 7.06 -17.01 1.09
CA GLN A 19 6.65 -16.90 2.49
C GLN A 19 5.13 -16.84 2.65
N ALA A 20 4.41 -16.22 1.71
CA ALA A 20 2.95 -16.16 1.72
C ALA A 20 2.33 -17.52 1.41
N GLN A 21 2.86 -18.27 0.43
CA GLN A 21 2.36 -19.61 0.06
C GLN A 21 2.51 -20.65 1.18
N GLY A 22 3.49 -20.46 2.08
CA GLY A 22 3.66 -21.31 3.25
C GLY A 22 2.72 -20.99 4.42
N ARG A 23 1.79 -20.05 4.26
CA ARG A 23 0.83 -19.64 5.30
C ARG A 23 -0.58 -20.01 4.91
N ASP A 24 -1.31 -20.56 5.86
CA ASP A 24 -2.75 -20.75 5.74
C ASP A 24 -3.50 -19.48 6.16
N GLY A 25 -4.61 -19.20 5.45
CA GLY A 25 -5.50 -18.08 5.75
C GLY A 25 -5.22 -16.81 4.95
N LEU A 26 -5.67 -15.66 5.47
CA LEU A 26 -5.58 -14.37 4.79
C LEU A 26 -4.20 -13.74 4.99
N VAL A 27 -3.52 -13.42 3.89
CA VAL A 27 -2.19 -12.79 3.90
C VAL A 27 -2.26 -11.41 3.25
N PHE A 28 -1.80 -10.39 3.98
CA PHE A 28 -1.65 -9.04 3.43
C PHE A 28 -0.18 -8.80 3.04
N LEU A 29 0.03 -8.37 1.79
CA LEU A 29 1.33 -7.94 1.31
C LEU A 29 1.37 -6.41 1.28
N ASP A 30 2.14 -5.81 2.19
CA ASP A 30 2.39 -4.36 2.19
C ASP A 30 3.62 -4.04 1.33
N ALA A 31 3.40 -3.31 0.24
CA ALA A 31 4.47 -2.85 -0.65
C ALA A 31 4.10 -1.53 -1.33
N ALA A 32 4.90 -0.48 -1.09
CA ALA A 32 4.69 0.84 -1.67
C ALA A 32 4.80 0.90 -3.21
N LEU A 33 5.46 -0.09 -3.83
CA LEU A 33 5.62 -0.20 -5.29
C LEU A 33 4.91 -1.42 -5.87
N LEU A 34 3.89 -1.95 -5.19
CA LEU A 34 3.18 -3.17 -5.56
C LEU A 34 2.72 -3.15 -7.03
N ILE A 35 2.13 -2.03 -7.47
CA ILE A 35 1.61 -1.87 -8.83
C ILE A 35 2.76 -1.79 -9.84
N GLN A 36 3.72 -0.90 -9.61
CA GLN A 36 4.88 -0.67 -10.47
C GLN A 36 5.75 -1.93 -10.63
N ALA A 37 5.81 -2.76 -9.59
CA ALA A 37 6.53 -4.03 -9.59
C ALA A 37 5.73 -5.19 -10.22
N GLY A 38 4.50 -4.94 -10.70
CA GLY A 38 3.65 -5.96 -11.32
C GLY A 38 3.05 -6.98 -10.35
N MET A 39 3.17 -6.76 -9.04
CA MET A 39 2.69 -7.69 -8.01
C MET A 39 1.15 -7.77 -7.95
N HIS A 40 0.46 -6.72 -8.39
CA HIS A 40 -1.00 -6.69 -8.52
C HIS A 40 -1.57 -7.84 -9.36
N LYS A 41 -0.76 -8.46 -10.24
CA LYS A 41 -1.16 -9.61 -11.07
C LYS A 41 -1.04 -10.96 -10.38
N LYS A 42 -0.48 -10.99 -9.16
CA LYS A 42 -0.14 -12.20 -8.40
C LYS A 42 -0.90 -12.31 -7.08
N VAL A 43 -1.81 -11.37 -6.81
CA VAL A 43 -2.65 -11.33 -5.61
C VAL A 43 -4.12 -11.42 -6.03
N ASP A 44 -4.96 -11.86 -5.10
CA ASP A 44 -6.40 -11.99 -5.34
C ASP A 44 -7.12 -10.64 -5.31
N GLU A 45 -6.69 -9.72 -4.43
CA GLU A 45 -7.24 -8.38 -4.33
C GLU A 45 -6.12 -7.34 -4.05
N VAL A 46 -6.31 -6.13 -4.57
CA VAL A 46 -5.46 -4.96 -4.34
C VAL A 46 -6.24 -3.90 -3.58
N TRP A 47 -5.82 -3.62 -2.35
CA TRP A 47 -6.44 -2.60 -1.51
C TRP A 47 -5.56 -1.36 -1.48
N LEU A 48 -6.07 -0.24 -2.00
CA LEU A 48 -5.37 1.04 -2.00
C LEU A 48 -5.77 1.86 -0.78
N VAL A 49 -4.82 2.14 0.12
CA VAL A 49 -5.02 3.09 1.21
C VAL A 49 -4.50 4.46 0.76
N THR A 50 -5.37 5.47 0.76
CA THR A 50 -5.01 6.85 0.42
C THR A 50 -5.52 7.83 1.48
N ALA A 51 -5.05 9.08 1.44
CA ALA A 51 -5.53 10.20 2.22
C ALA A 51 -5.22 11.49 1.46
N ASP A 52 -5.84 12.59 1.87
CA ASP A 52 -5.61 13.92 1.32
C ASP A 52 -4.12 14.28 1.40
N LEU A 53 -3.63 14.99 0.37
CA LEU A 53 -2.21 15.32 0.23
C LEU A 53 -1.63 15.98 1.50
N GLU A 54 -2.32 16.99 2.04
CA GLU A 54 -1.93 17.69 3.26
C GLU A 54 -1.86 16.76 4.48
N THR A 55 -2.79 15.81 4.58
CA THR A 55 -2.80 14.82 5.67
C THR A 55 -1.61 13.88 5.55
N ARG A 56 -1.29 13.42 4.33
CA ARG A 56 -0.09 12.59 4.07
C ARG A 56 1.18 13.35 4.41
N ILE A 57 1.30 14.58 3.95
CA ILE A 57 2.47 15.44 4.19
C ILE A 57 2.70 15.60 5.70
N ARG A 58 1.68 16.09 6.42
CA ARG A 58 1.75 16.29 7.87
C ARG A 58 2.16 15.02 8.62
N ARG A 59 1.59 13.86 8.28
CA ARG A 59 1.89 12.59 8.95
C ARG A 59 3.33 12.14 8.70
N VAL A 60 3.84 12.26 7.48
CA VAL A 60 5.22 11.88 7.15
C VAL A 60 6.21 12.84 7.80
N MET A 61 5.95 14.15 7.79
CA MET A 61 6.79 15.13 8.48
C MET A 61 6.87 14.84 9.99
N GLN A 62 5.74 14.55 10.63
CA GLN A 62 5.70 14.21 12.06
C GLN A 62 6.42 12.89 12.39
N ARG A 63 6.32 11.89 11.51
CA ARG A 63 6.91 10.57 11.73
C ARG A 63 8.41 10.54 11.44
N ASP A 64 8.83 11.14 10.33
CA ASP A 64 10.16 10.98 9.76
C ASP A 64 11.05 12.23 9.96
N GLY A 65 10.50 13.33 10.50
CA GLY A 65 11.24 14.57 10.75
C GLY A 65 11.65 15.33 9.48
N LEU A 66 10.98 15.07 8.35
CA LEU A 66 11.30 15.64 7.04
C LEU A 66 10.66 17.01 6.84
N THR A 67 11.24 17.80 5.95
CA THR A 67 10.65 19.05 5.46
C THR A 67 9.47 18.78 4.53
N HIS A 68 8.58 19.77 4.40
CA HIS A 68 7.44 19.71 3.47
C HIS A 68 7.88 19.32 2.05
N ASP A 69 8.92 19.95 1.53
CA ASP A 69 9.38 19.76 0.16
C ASP A 69 9.98 18.37 -0.07
N GLU A 70 10.73 17.84 0.90
CA GLU A 70 11.24 16.46 0.83
C GLU A 70 10.10 15.44 0.79
N VAL A 71 9.03 15.66 1.57
CA VAL A 71 7.87 14.79 1.55
C VAL A 71 7.10 14.89 0.23
N LEU A 72 6.90 16.12 -0.26
CA LEU A 72 6.22 16.34 -1.53
C LEU A 72 6.98 15.69 -2.69
N GLN A 73 8.30 15.82 -2.75
CA GLN A 73 9.14 15.15 -3.74
C GLN A 73 8.96 13.62 -3.71
N ARG A 74 8.90 13.02 -2.51
CA ARG A 74 8.67 11.57 -2.37
C ARG A 74 7.29 11.14 -2.84
N ILE A 75 6.26 11.94 -2.58
CA ILE A 75 4.90 11.66 -3.04
C ILE A 75 4.83 11.78 -4.57
N CYS A 76 5.40 12.83 -5.15
CA CYS A 76 5.42 13.05 -6.60
C CYS A 76 6.29 12.04 -7.37
N ALA A 77 7.25 11.40 -6.71
CA ALA A 77 8.04 10.32 -7.32
C ALA A 77 7.28 8.99 -7.44
N GLN A 78 6.11 8.88 -6.80
CA GLN A 78 5.25 7.70 -6.88
C GLN A 78 4.22 7.85 -8.00
N MET A 79 3.59 6.73 -8.36
CA MET A 79 2.44 6.72 -9.25
C MET A 79 1.31 7.56 -8.63
N SER A 80 0.56 8.30 -9.47
CA SER A 80 -0.51 9.15 -8.96
C SER A 80 -1.64 8.32 -8.34
N ASP A 81 -2.36 8.91 -7.38
CA ASP A 81 -3.52 8.25 -6.77
C ASP A 81 -4.59 7.86 -7.80
N GLU A 82 -4.77 8.67 -8.85
CA GLU A 82 -5.71 8.36 -9.92
C GLU A 82 -5.30 7.11 -10.70
N GLU A 83 -4.01 6.96 -11.02
CA GLU A 83 -3.50 5.78 -11.69
C GLU A 83 -3.57 4.55 -10.78
N MET A 84 -3.18 4.68 -9.51
CA MET A 84 -3.26 3.57 -8.55
C MET A 84 -4.68 3.05 -8.37
N ARG A 85 -5.68 3.94 -8.35
CA ARG A 85 -7.11 3.58 -8.26
C ARG A 85 -7.57 2.66 -9.39
N ARG A 86 -6.92 2.70 -10.57
CA ARG A 86 -7.27 1.83 -11.71
C ARG A 86 -6.90 0.37 -11.49
N TYR A 87 -6.01 0.09 -10.55
CA TYR A 87 -5.56 -1.26 -10.21
C TYR A 87 -6.14 -1.76 -8.89
N ALA A 88 -6.93 -0.95 -8.19
CA ALA A 88 -7.43 -1.26 -6.87
C ALA A 88 -8.83 -1.90 -6.93
N ASP A 89 -8.99 -3.02 -6.24
CA ASP A 89 -10.29 -3.67 -6.00
C ASP A 89 -11.05 -3.01 -4.85
N GLU A 90 -10.34 -2.28 -3.99
CA GLU A 90 -10.90 -1.51 -2.89
C GLU A 90 -10.09 -0.24 -2.63
N VAL A 91 -10.76 0.88 -2.34
CA VAL A 91 -10.10 2.16 -2.03
C VAL A 91 -10.49 2.66 -0.65
N ILE A 92 -9.49 2.75 0.22
CA ILE A 92 -9.64 3.06 1.63
C ILE A 92 -9.08 4.45 1.90
N GLU A 93 -9.98 5.42 1.99
CA GLU A 93 -9.65 6.77 2.43
C GLU A 93 -9.39 6.81 3.95
N ASN A 94 -8.18 7.20 4.33
CA ASN A 94 -7.64 7.27 5.68
C ASN A 94 -7.41 8.72 6.12
N ASN A 95 -8.42 9.56 5.90
CA ASN A 95 -8.43 10.97 6.31
C ASN A 95 -8.74 11.16 7.80
N GLY A 96 -9.36 10.15 8.42
CA GLY A 96 -9.82 10.18 9.81
C GLY A 96 -8.79 9.74 10.84
N THR A 97 -9.30 9.29 11.98
CA THR A 97 -8.52 8.72 13.08
C THR A 97 -8.18 7.25 12.82
N LEU A 98 -7.20 6.74 13.57
CA LEU A 98 -6.84 5.32 13.52
C LEU A 98 -8.03 4.41 13.90
N GLU A 99 -8.87 4.85 14.84
CA GLU A 99 -10.08 4.12 15.24
C GLU A 99 -11.09 4.02 14.09
N GLN A 100 -11.31 5.11 13.36
CA GLN A 100 -12.16 5.11 12.17
C GLN A 100 -11.62 4.18 11.09
N LEU A 101 -10.30 4.17 10.88
CA LEU A 101 -9.66 3.24 9.96
C LEU A 101 -9.86 1.79 10.39
N HIS A 102 -9.60 1.44 11.67
CA HIS A 102 -9.81 0.09 12.18
C HIS A 102 -11.26 -0.38 11.99
N LYS A 103 -12.24 0.50 12.28
CA LYS A 103 -13.65 0.19 12.06
C LYS A 103 -13.93 -0.10 10.58
N LYS A 104 -13.46 0.77 9.68
CA LYS A 104 -13.64 0.61 8.22
C LYS A 104 -13.01 -0.68 7.70
N ILE A 105 -11.78 -0.99 8.12
CA ILE A 105 -11.12 -2.25 7.76
C ILE A 105 -11.94 -3.45 8.28
N GLY A 106 -12.37 -3.42 9.55
CA GLY A 106 -13.17 -4.51 10.12
C GLY A 106 -14.50 -4.74 9.38
N GLU A 107 -15.16 -3.68 8.93
CA GLU A 107 -16.36 -3.75 8.09
C GLU A 107 -16.06 -4.37 6.72
N LEU A 108 -15.00 -3.93 6.05
CA LEU A 108 -14.60 -4.47 4.74
C LEU A 108 -14.24 -5.95 4.80
N LEU A 109 -13.50 -6.37 5.84
CA LEU A 109 -13.14 -7.77 6.03
C LEU A 109 -14.37 -8.66 6.23
N ARG A 110 -15.40 -8.19 6.94
CA ARG A 110 -16.66 -8.92 7.10
C ARG A 110 -17.45 -8.97 5.80
N GLN A 111 -17.55 -7.84 5.08
CA GLN A 111 -18.26 -7.76 3.80
C GLN A 111 -17.67 -8.70 2.75
N ARG A 112 -16.34 -8.83 2.73
CA ARG A 112 -15.61 -9.74 1.83
C ARG A 112 -15.60 -11.20 2.34
N GLY A 113 -16.17 -11.48 3.52
CA GLY A 113 -16.27 -12.82 4.08
C GLY A 113 -14.96 -13.38 4.64
N TYR A 114 -13.94 -12.54 4.82
CA TYR A 114 -12.63 -12.94 5.33
C TYR A 114 -12.61 -13.15 6.84
N VAL A 115 -13.53 -12.53 7.57
CA VAL A 115 -13.72 -12.71 9.01
C VAL A 115 -15.20 -12.90 9.32
N ARG A 116 -15.50 -13.75 10.30
CA ARG A 116 -16.86 -14.01 10.81
C ARG A 116 -17.19 -13.08 11.98
#